data_AF-A0A6J5BTR5-F1
#
_entry.id   AF-A0A6J5BTR5-F1
#
_cell.length_a   1.000
_cell.length_b   1.000
_cell.length_c   1.000
_cell.angle_alpha   90.00
_cell.angle_beta   90.00
_cell.angle_gamma   90.00
#
_symmetry.space_group_name_H-M   'P 1'
#
loop_
_entity.id
_entity.type
_entity.pdbx_description
1 polymer ?
#
loop_
_entity_poly.entity_id
_entity_poly.type
_entity_poly.pdbx_seq_one_letter_code
_entity_poly.pdbx_strand_id
1 'polypeptide(L)'
;MQVWGKPLEFWDAASVWLIWIAAVCGAVAAISGLLGAIVSREVTAVAQRESDERIAAANALAAKSNESTATAVLKLEQLRAQVGPRQFNRAAFLEALRGETAGSVQIVYLRNDPECFDVAQQVWHLLEDAGWQVTPPTPIFDGRNNQPAAMNVDGQPAGLTVVASIQSPAEADAELLRANGEAWVHTPFTTLTYAIERGIGRIATHINGPNRPAPGTLRVVVAPR
;
A
#
# COMPACT_ATOMS: atom_id res chain seq x y z
N MET A 1 2.56 59.66 84.88
CA MET A 1 3.61 59.40 83.88
C MET A 1 3.11 59.91 82.53
N GLN A 2 3.89 60.75 81.85
CA GLN A 2 3.59 61.20 80.49
C GLN A 2 4.60 60.57 79.55
N VAL A 3 4.13 60.05 78.41
CA VAL A 3 4.99 59.53 77.36
C VAL A 3 4.88 60.50 76.20
N TRP A 4 6.02 61.05 75.76
CA TRP A 4 6.10 62.03 74.66
C TRP A 4 5.12 63.21 74.80
N GLY A 5 5.04 63.79 75.99
CA GLY A 5 4.24 65.00 76.25
C GLY A 5 2.72 64.79 76.19
N LYS A 6 2.23 63.55 76.08
CA LYS A 6 0.80 63.21 76.12
C LYS A 6 0.48 62.33 77.34
N PRO A 7 -0.74 62.43 77.89
CA PRO A 7 -1.17 61.57 78.99
C PRO A 7 -1.27 60.10 78.53
N LEU A 8 -1.12 59.15 79.46
CA LEU A 8 -1.26 57.72 79.17
C LEU A 8 -2.62 57.36 78.55
N GLU A 9 -3.69 58.05 78.95
CA GLU A 9 -5.04 57.89 78.40
C GLU A 9 -5.12 58.20 76.89
N PHE A 10 -4.30 59.14 76.40
CA PHE A 10 -4.23 59.44 74.97
C PHE A 10 -3.62 58.27 74.18
N TRP A 11 -2.55 57.66 74.71
CA TRP A 11 -1.89 56.52 74.08
C TRP A 11 -2.74 55.25 74.14
N ASP A 12 -3.53 55.08 75.20
CA ASP A 12 -4.50 53.99 75.32
C ASP A 12 -5.59 54.11 74.25
N ALA A 13 -6.21 55.30 74.12
CA ALA A 13 -7.19 55.55 73.06
C ALA A 13 -6.61 55.37 71.65
N ALA A 14 -5.39 55.87 71.39
CA ALA A 14 -4.71 55.68 70.11
C ALA A 14 -4.45 54.19 69.80
N SER A 15 -4.06 53.41 70.80
CA SER A 15 -3.83 51.97 70.65
C SER A 15 -5.12 51.22 70.30
N VAL A 16 -6.23 51.56 70.96
CA VAL A 16 -7.56 50.99 70.64
C VAL A 16 -7.97 51.31 69.20
N TRP A 17 -7.79 52.54 68.73
CA TRP A 17 -8.10 52.92 67.35
C TRP A 17 -7.21 52.21 66.32
N LEU A 18 -5.92 52.03 66.61
CA LEU A 18 -5.01 51.28 65.73
C LEU A 18 -5.40 49.79 65.64
N ILE A 19 -5.87 49.18 66.73
CA ILE A 19 -6.38 47.80 66.73
C ILE A 19 -7.62 47.69 65.84
N TRP A 20 -8.56 48.65 65.93
CA TRP A 20 -9.74 48.68 65.06
C TRP A 20 -9.38 48.84 63.59
N ILE A 21 -8.45 49.74 63.26
CA ILE A 21 -7.97 49.91 61.89
C ILE A 21 -7.34 48.61 61.37
N ALA A 22 -6.46 47.99 62.15
CA ALA A 22 -5.84 46.71 61.78
C ALA A 22 -6.87 45.59 61.58
N ALA A 23 -7.89 45.51 62.44
CA ALA A 23 -8.97 44.54 62.31
C ALA A 23 -9.79 44.73 61.02
N VAL A 24 -10.12 45.99 60.68
CA VAL A 24 -10.83 46.32 59.43
C VAL A 24 -9.97 45.98 58.21
N CYS A 25 -8.70 46.36 58.21
CA CYS A 25 -7.78 46.02 57.11
C CYS A 25 -7.61 44.50 56.94
N GLY A 26 -7.51 43.75 58.05
CA GLY A 26 -7.47 42.29 58.03
C GLY A 26 -8.74 41.66 57.46
N ALA A 27 -9.91 42.18 57.84
CA ALA A 27 -11.19 41.72 57.31
C ALA A 27 -11.32 41.97 55.78
N VAL A 28 -10.90 43.16 55.31
CA VAL A 28 -10.89 43.48 53.87
C VAL A 28 -9.94 42.54 53.11
N ALA A 29 -8.73 42.31 53.63
CA ALA A 29 -7.76 41.41 52.99
C ALA A 29 -8.29 39.97 52.87
N ALA A 30 -8.95 39.45 53.91
CA ALA A 30 -9.55 38.12 53.89
C ALA A 30 -10.68 38.00 52.86
N ILE A 31 -11.57 39.01 52.78
CA ILE A 31 -12.67 39.05 51.81
C ILE A 31 -12.12 39.15 50.38
N SER A 32 -11.15 40.03 50.13
CA SER A 32 -10.52 40.17 48.82
C SER A 32 -9.82 38.87 48.37
N GLY A 33 -9.14 38.17 49.28
CA GLY A 33 -8.54 36.87 49.00
C GLY A 33 -9.57 35.80 48.63
N LEU A 34 -10.69 35.75 49.34
CA LEU A 34 -11.77 34.80 49.06
C LEU A 34 -12.44 35.07 47.71
N LEU A 35 -12.74 36.34 47.40
CA LEU A 35 -13.30 36.75 46.11
C LEU A 35 -12.31 36.46 44.97
N GLY A 36 -11.02 36.74 45.16
CA GLY A 36 -9.97 36.41 44.20
C GLY A 36 -9.87 34.91 43.92
N ALA A 37 -9.99 34.07 44.95
CA ALA A 37 -9.97 32.62 44.79
C ALA A 37 -11.19 32.09 44.00
N ILE A 38 -12.38 32.67 44.21
CA ILE A 38 -13.59 32.30 43.46
C ILE A 38 -13.43 32.66 41.99
N VAL A 39 -13.03 33.91 41.69
CA VAL A 39 -12.81 34.36 40.31
C VAL A 39 -11.71 33.55 39.62
N SER A 40 -10.62 33.26 40.32
CA SER A 40 -9.52 32.47 39.77
C SER A 40 -9.94 31.05 39.39
N ARG A 41 -10.86 30.42 40.14
CA ARG A 41 -11.38 29.10 39.81
C ARG A 41 -12.21 29.12 38.53
N GLU A 42 -13.09 30.11 38.40
CA GLU A 42 -13.92 30.26 37.19
C GLU A 42 -13.07 30.56 35.96
N VAL A 43 -12.09 31.47 36.07
CA VAL A 43 -11.15 31.77 34.97
C VAL A 43 -10.33 30.55 34.59
N THR A 44 -9.86 29.77 35.58
CA THR A 44 -9.10 28.54 35.32
C THR A 44 -9.98 27.48 34.63
N ALA A 45 -11.23 27.32 35.05
CA ALA A 45 -12.16 26.38 34.44
C ALA A 45 -12.49 26.75 32.98
N VAL A 46 -12.67 28.05 32.69
CA VAL A 46 -12.89 28.53 31.32
C VAL A 46 -11.63 28.33 30.46
N ALA A 47 -10.44 28.67 30.98
CA ALA A 47 -9.19 28.47 30.26
C ALA A 47 -8.88 26.98 29.99
N GLN A 48 -9.19 26.09 30.94
CA GLN A 48 -9.08 24.65 30.75
C GLN A 48 -10.02 24.15 29.65
N ARG A 49 -11.30 24.56 29.67
CA ARG A 49 -12.26 24.19 28.63
C ARG A 49 -11.82 24.66 27.24
N GLU A 50 -11.36 25.90 27.12
CA GLU A 50 -10.86 26.41 25.84
C GLU A 50 -9.62 25.65 25.35
N SER A 51 -8.72 25.28 26.27
CA SER A 51 -7.57 24.44 25.95
C SER A 51 -7.99 23.04 25.49
N ASP A 52 -8.93 22.41 26.19
CA ASP A 52 -9.45 21.08 25.86
C ASP A 52 -10.16 21.08 24.50
N GLU A 53 -10.94 22.13 24.20
CA GLU A 53 -11.57 22.33 22.89
C GLU A 53 -10.53 22.49 21.78
N ARG A 54 -9.47 23.28 22.00
CA ARG A 54 -8.38 23.45 21.02
C ARG A 54 -7.62 22.16 20.80
N ILE A 55 -7.35 21.38 21.86
CA ILE A 55 -6.71 20.06 21.75
C ILE A 55 -7.61 19.08 21.00
N ALA A 56 -8.92 19.06 21.30
CA ALA A 56 -9.88 18.22 20.60
C ALA A 56 -9.97 18.58 19.11
N ALA A 57 -10.01 19.88 18.78
CA ALA A 57 -10.01 20.36 17.40
C ALA A 57 -8.71 20.01 16.66
N ALA A 58 -7.54 20.19 17.30
CA ALA A 58 -6.25 19.81 16.75
C ALA A 58 -6.15 18.30 16.49
N ASN A 59 -6.63 17.48 17.44
CA ASN A 59 -6.66 16.03 17.30
C ASN A 59 -7.61 15.59 16.18
N ALA A 60 -8.77 16.22 16.03
CA ALA A 60 -9.70 15.95 14.94
C ALA A 60 -9.08 16.30 13.57
N LEU A 61 -8.37 17.43 13.48
CA LEU A 61 -7.64 17.83 12.27
C LEU A 61 -6.52 16.84 11.94
N ALA A 62 -5.75 16.41 12.95
CA ALA A 62 -4.68 15.43 12.80
C ALA A 62 -5.23 14.08 12.32
N ALA A 63 -6.33 13.59 12.91
CA ALA A 63 -6.98 12.37 12.49
C ALA A 63 -7.45 12.44 11.02
N LYS A 64 -8.10 13.55 10.64
CA LYS A 64 -8.54 13.79 9.25
C LYS A 64 -7.35 13.87 8.28
N SER A 65 -6.26 14.52 8.69
CA SER A 65 -5.04 14.59 7.90
C SER A 65 -4.42 13.20 7.70
N ASN A 66 -4.35 12.40 8.76
CA ASN A 66 -3.83 11.04 8.70
C ASN A 66 -4.68 10.15 7.79
N GLU A 67 -6.01 10.25 7.87
CA GLU A 67 -6.92 9.53 6.98
C GLU A 67 -6.74 9.94 5.51
N SER A 68 -6.63 11.25 5.24
CA SER A 68 -6.37 11.75 3.89
C SER A 68 -4.99 11.29 3.35
N THR A 69 -4.01 11.17 4.24
CA THR A 69 -2.66 10.68 3.88
C THR A 69 -2.71 9.19 3.57
N ALA A 70 -3.39 8.39 4.40
CA ALA A 70 -3.54 6.96 4.19
C ALA A 70 -4.27 6.67 2.87
N THR A 71 -5.36 7.40 2.59
CA THR A 71 -6.10 7.25 1.32
C THR A 71 -5.29 7.70 0.10
N ALA A 72 -4.50 8.78 0.22
CA ALA A 72 -3.61 9.23 -0.84
C ALA A 72 -2.50 8.20 -1.13
N VAL A 73 -1.88 7.62 -0.09
CA VAL A 73 -0.86 6.57 -0.23
C VAL A 73 -1.44 5.33 -0.90
N LEU A 74 -2.60 4.86 -0.44
CA LEU A 74 -3.29 3.72 -1.05
C LEU A 74 -3.61 3.96 -2.53
N LYS A 75 -4.11 5.16 -2.87
CA LYS A 75 -4.42 5.51 -4.26
C LYS A 75 -3.16 5.59 -5.12
N LEU A 76 -2.05 6.08 -4.57
CA LEU A 76 -0.77 6.14 -5.25
C LEU A 76 -0.20 4.73 -5.48
N GLU A 77 -0.32 3.83 -4.51
CA GLU A 77 0.05 2.41 -4.67
C GLU A 77 -0.83 1.71 -5.72
N GLN A 78 -2.13 1.96 -5.74
CA GLN A 78 -3.03 1.43 -6.77
C GLN A 78 -2.65 1.95 -8.16
N LEU A 79 -2.33 3.23 -8.29
CA LEU A 79 -1.86 3.81 -9.55
C LEU A 79 -0.50 3.24 -9.97
N ARG A 80 0.43 3.03 -9.03
CA ARG A 80 1.71 2.35 -9.32
C ARG A 80 1.51 0.90 -9.75
N ALA A 81 0.57 0.18 -9.16
CA ALA A 81 0.22 -1.17 -9.61
C ALA A 81 -0.37 -1.16 -11.03
N GLN A 82 -1.17 -0.14 -11.35
CA GLN A 82 -1.80 0.01 -12.67
C GLN A 82 -0.84 0.50 -13.77
N VAL A 83 0.09 1.41 -13.45
CA VAL A 83 0.91 2.16 -14.44
C VAL A 83 2.41 1.87 -14.33
N GLY A 84 2.89 1.28 -13.24
CA GLY A 84 4.29 0.91 -13.06
C GLY A 84 4.71 -0.28 -13.95
N PRO A 85 6.02 -0.50 -14.17
CA PRO A 85 6.51 -1.65 -14.92
C PRO A 85 5.99 -2.97 -14.34
N ARG A 86 5.59 -3.91 -15.19
CA ARG A 86 5.26 -5.29 -14.78
C ARG A 86 6.43 -5.89 -14.00
N GLN A 87 6.17 -6.28 -12.75
CA GLN A 87 7.13 -6.98 -11.90
C GLN A 87 6.64 -8.39 -11.62
N PHE A 88 7.51 -9.37 -11.83
CA PHE A 88 7.26 -10.75 -11.43
C PHE A 88 7.49 -10.93 -9.93
N ASN A 89 6.53 -11.57 -9.24
CA ASN A 89 6.79 -12.19 -7.96
C ASN A 89 7.65 -13.44 -8.15
N ARG A 90 8.98 -13.24 -8.14
CA ARG A 90 9.99 -14.30 -8.33
C ARG A 90 9.80 -15.48 -7.39
N ALA A 91 9.50 -15.23 -6.12
CA ALA A 91 9.35 -16.28 -5.12
C ALA A 91 8.15 -17.19 -5.45
N ALA A 92 6.99 -16.59 -5.70
CA ALA A 92 5.78 -17.35 -6.05
C ALA A 92 5.93 -18.12 -7.37
N PHE A 93 6.63 -17.53 -8.36
CA PHE A 93 6.91 -18.17 -9.64
C PHE A 93 7.80 -19.40 -9.49
N LEU A 94 8.95 -19.27 -8.83
CA LEU A 94 9.90 -20.37 -8.65
C LEU A 94 9.39 -21.47 -7.73
N GLU A 95 8.57 -21.11 -6.73
CA GLU A 95 7.88 -22.09 -5.90
C GLU A 95 6.89 -22.93 -6.72
N ALA A 96 6.13 -22.29 -7.62
CA ALA A 96 5.18 -22.98 -8.49
C ALA A 96 5.82 -23.91 -9.52
N LEU A 97 7.11 -23.74 -9.84
CA LEU A 97 7.87 -24.61 -10.75
C LEU A 97 8.71 -25.67 -10.04
N ARG A 98 8.76 -25.67 -8.70
CA ARG A 98 9.67 -26.53 -7.95
C ARG A 98 9.24 -27.99 -8.00
N GLY A 99 10.10 -28.85 -8.55
CA GLY A 99 9.85 -30.30 -8.64
C GLY A 99 8.89 -30.69 -9.76
N GLU A 100 8.55 -29.75 -10.63
CA GLU A 100 7.62 -29.92 -11.73
C GLU A 100 8.31 -30.37 -13.02
N THR A 101 7.51 -30.85 -13.98
CA THR A 101 8.03 -31.30 -15.28
C THR A 101 8.47 -30.10 -16.13
N ALA A 102 9.78 -29.96 -16.36
CA ALA A 102 10.33 -28.94 -17.23
C ALA A 102 10.06 -29.24 -18.72
N GLY A 103 9.88 -28.19 -19.51
CA GLY A 103 9.72 -28.27 -20.96
C GLY A 103 10.60 -27.27 -21.72
N SER A 104 10.51 -27.33 -23.05
CA SER A 104 11.14 -26.36 -23.95
C SER A 104 10.26 -25.12 -24.10
N VAL A 105 10.81 -23.93 -23.92
CA VAL A 105 10.09 -22.65 -24.00
C VAL A 105 10.80 -21.70 -24.95
N GLN A 106 10.09 -21.16 -25.93
CA GLN A 106 10.53 -19.97 -26.66
C GLN A 106 9.85 -18.73 -26.08
N ILE A 107 10.61 -17.64 -25.93
CA ILE A 107 10.06 -16.36 -25.49
C ILE A 107 10.10 -15.39 -26.67
N VAL A 108 8.96 -14.78 -26.95
CA VAL A 108 8.81 -13.78 -28.00
C VAL A 108 8.19 -12.51 -27.43
N TYR A 109 8.65 -11.33 -27.86
CA TYR A 109 8.19 -10.05 -27.31
C TYR A 109 7.95 -9.02 -28.41
N LEU A 110 7.06 -8.07 -28.16
CA LEU A 110 6.86 -6.93 -29.07
C LEU A 110 8.03 -5.95 -28.98
N ARG A 111 8.76 -5.76 -30.10
CA ARG A 111 9.96 -4.92 -30.16
C ARG A 111 9.70 -3.44 -29.90
N ASN A 112 8.51 -2.96 -30.28
CA ASN A 112 8.18 -1.54 -30.26
C ASN A 112 7.81 -1.01 -28.85
N ASP A 113 7.84 -1.87 -27.83
CA ASP A 113 7.58 -1.53 -26.44
C ASP A 113 8.74 -2.00 -25.54
N PRO A 114 9.48 -1.08 -24.89
CA PRO A 114 10.61 -1.44 -24.03
C PRO A 114 10.19 -2.29 -22.80
N GLU A 115 8.97 -2.11 -22.27
CA GLU A 115 8.49 -2.91 -21.14
C GLU A 115 8.38 -4.39 -21.52
N CYS A 116 7.98 -4.67 -22.76
CA CYS A 116 7.85 -6.04 -23.24
C CYS A 116 9.19 -6.79 -23.26
N PHE A 117 10.28 -6.08 -23.58
CA PHE A 117 11.62 -6.66 -23.52
C PHE A 117 12.04 -6.96 -22.07
N ASP A 118 11.83 -6.02 -21.15
CA ASP A 118 12.18 -6.21 -19.73
C ASP A 118 11.42 -7.38 -19.10
N VAL A 119 10.12 -7.51 -19.41
CA VAL A 119 9.29 -8.63 -18.97
C VAL A 119 9.77 -9.95 -19.58
N ALA A 120 10.12 -9.97 -20.86
CA ALA A 120 10.64 -11.15 -21.52
C ALA A 120 11.99 -11.61 -20.94
N GLN A 121 12.87 -10.67 -20.59
CA GLN A 121 14.13 -10.95 -19.88
C GLN A 121 13.90 -11.52 -18.49
N GLN A 122 12.95 -10.97 -17.73
CA GLN A 122 12.58 -11.51 -16.42
C GLN A 122 12.08 -12.96 -16.53
N VAL A 123 11.17 -13.25 -17.46
CA VAL A 123 10.66 -14.61 -17.68
C VAL A 123 11.78 -15.57 -18.08
N TRP A 124 12.68 -15.13 -18.96
CA TRP A 124 13.82 -15.94 -19.41
C TRP A 124 14.70 -16.37 -18.24
N HIS A 125 15.18 -15.41 -17.44
CA HIS A 125 16.04 -15.73 -16.29
C HIS A 125 15.33 -16.57 -15.22
N LEU A 126 14.04 -16.32 -14.96
CA LEU A 126 13.28 -17.11 -14.00
C LEU A 126 13.11 -18.57 -14.43
N LEU A 127 12.93 -18.81 -15.72
CA LEU A 127 12.83 -20.17 -16.24
C LEU A 127 14.19 -20.87 -16.29
N GLU A 128 15.27 -20.15 -16.62
CA GLU A 128 16.63 -20.68 -16.51
C GLU A 128 16.96 -21.08 -15.06
N ASP A 129 16.65 -20.21 -14.10
CA ASP A 129 16.80 -20.50 -12.66
C ASP A 129 16.02 -21.73 -12.21
N ALA A 130 14.87 -22.00 -12.84
CA ALA A 130 14.04 -23.18 -12.60
C ALA A 130 14.51 -24.44 -13.36
N GLY A 131 15.59 -24.36 -14.15
CA GLY A 131 16.14 -25.48 -14.91
C GLY A 131 15.36 -25.82 -16.19
N TRP A 132 14.53 -24.91 -16.69
CA TRP A 132 13.79 -25.11 -17.95
C TRP A 132 14.68 -24.85 -19.16
N GLN A 133 14.38 -25.53 -20.27
CA GLN A 133 15.09 -25.29 -21.53
C GLN A 133 14.46 -24.10 -22.23
N VAL A 134 15.12 -22.94 -22.21
CA VAL A 134 14.54 -21.70 -22.73
C VAL A 134 15.43 -21.09 -23.79
N THR A 135 14.84 -20.63 -24.90
CA THR A 135 15.58 -19.84 -25.89
C THR A 135 15.59 -18.37 -25.51
N PRO A 136 16.69 -17.63 -25.78
CA PRO A 136 16.75 -16.20 -25.51
C PRO A 136 15.55 -15.44 -26.12
N PRO A 137 15.06 -14.37 -25.47
CA PRO A 137 13.92 -13.59 -25.96
C PRO A 137 14.14 -13.09 -27.39
N THR A 138 13.20 -13.37 -28.28
CA THR A 138 13.26 -12.96 -29.69
C THR A 138 12.19 -11.92 -30.01
N PRO A 139 12.53 -10.84 -30.76
CA PRO A 139 11.55 -9.82 -31.11
C PRO A 139 10.55 -10.35 -32.14
N ILE A 140 9.29 -9.98 -31.97
CA ILE A 140 8.25 -10.10 -32.99
C ILE A 140 8.30 -8.84 -33.84
N PHE A 141 8.47 -9.03 -35.14
CA PHE A 141 8.43 -7.95 -36.13
C PHE A 141 6.98 -7.65 -36.54
N ASP A 142 6.76 -6.43 -37.05
CA ASP A 142 5.45 -5.78 -37.21
C ASP A 142 4.30 -6.66 -37.75
N GLY A 143 3.09 -6.23 -37.41
CA GLY A 143 1.84 -6.85 -37.80
C GLY A 143 1.72 -7.07 -39.30
N ARG A 144 1.29 -8.26 -39.73
CA ARG A 144 0.81 -8.43 -41.12
C ARG A 144 -0.63 -7.92 -41.18
N ASN A 145 -1.04 -7.36 -42.31
CA ASN A 145 -2.44 -7.04 -42.61
C ASN A 145 -3.15 -6.16 -41.56
N ASN A 146 -2.44 -5.15 -41.01
CA ASN A 146 -2.99 -4.19 -40.04
C ASN A 146 -3.45 -4.80 -38.68
N GLN A 147 -3.00 -6.01 -38.35
CA GLN A 147 -3.27 -6.67 -37.06
C GLN A 147 -2.14 -6.40 -36.05
N PRO A 148 -2.42 -6.40 -34.73
CA PRO A 148 -1.37 -6.35 -33.71
C PRO A 148 -0.36 -7.48 -33.88
N ALA A 149 0.95 -7.19 -33.82
CA ALA A 149 1.97 -8.17 -34.20
C ALA A 149 2.02 -9.41 -33.29
N ALA A 150 1.57 -9.30 -32.03
CA ALA A 150 1.43 -10.45 -31.13
C ALA A 150 0.46 -11.52 -31.67
N MET A 151 -0.58 -11.11 -32.42
CA MET A 151 -1.54 -12.05 -33.01
C MET A 151 -0.94 -12.86 -34.17
N ASN A 152 0.15 -12.40 -34.80
CA ASN A 152 0.85 -13.17 -35.83
C ASN A 152 1.50 -14.46 -35.29
N VAL A 153 1.69 -14.55 -33.97
CA VAL A 153 2.31 -15.69 -33.29
C VAL A 153 1.34 -16.38 -32.31
N ASP A 154 0.04 -16.20 -32.54
CA ASP A 154 -1.10 -16.67 -31.74
C ASP A 154 -1.16 -16.10 -30.30
N GLY A 155 -0.52 -14.94 -30.08
CA GLY A 155 -0.64 -14.18 -28.84
C GLY A 155 -1.85 -13.26 -28.81
N GLN A 156 -2.31 -12.88 -27.61
CA GLN A 156 -3.25 -11.78 -27.44
C GLN A 156 -2.56 -10.43 -27.74
N PRO A 157 -3.31 -9.41 -28.17
CA PRO A 157 -2.76 -8.08 -28.45
C PRO A 157 -2.21 -7.36 -27.20
N ALA A 158 -2.59 -7.83 -26.01
CA ALA A 158 -2.16 -7.31 -24.72
C ALA A 158 -1.88 -8.44 -23.71
N GLY A 159 -1.01 -8.17 -22.74
CA GLY A 159 -0.63 -9.06 -21.65
C GLY A 159 0.40 -10.12 -22.00
N LEU A 160 0.40 -11.22 -21.24
CA LEU A 160 1.22 -12.40 -21.53
C LEU A 160 0.31 -13.50 -22.08
N THR A 161 0.75 -14.19 -23.11
CA THR A 161 0.05 -15.36 -23.66
C THR A 161 0.98 -16.57 -23.67
N VAL A 162 0.53 -17.72 -23.16
CA VAL A 162 1.19 -19.01 -23.39
C VAL A 162 0.52 -19.71 -24.55
N VAL A 163 1.27 -19.90 -25.62
CA VAL A 163 0.84 -20.60 -26.82
C VAL A 163 1.42 -22.01 -26.79
N ALA A 164 0.57 -23.02 -26.95
CA ALA A 164 0.97 -24.41 -26.90
C ALA A 164 0.23 -25.27 -27.95
N SER A 165 0.85 -26.39 -28.30
CA SER A 165 0.19 -27.50 -28.98
C SER A 165 -0.07 -28.58 -27.93
N ILE A 166 -1.28 -28.61 -27.36
CA ILE A 166 -1.66 -29.69 -26.43
C ILE A 166 -1.72 -31.02 -27.16
N GLN A 167 -1.35 -32.09 -26.44
CA GLN A 167 -1.28 -33.44 -26.98
C GLN A 167 -2.35 -34.36 -26.37
N SER A 168 -3.02 -33.94 -25.29
CA SER A 168 -4.05 -34.76 -24.64
C SER A 168 -5.27 -33.96 -24.18
N PRO A 169 -6.47 -34.59 -24.10
CA PRO A 169 -7.65 -33.96 -23.50
C PRO A 169 -7.44 -33.56 -22.04
N ALA A 170 -6.67 -34.33 -21.28
CA ALA A 170 -6.39 -34.04 -19.88
C ALA A 170 -5.61 -32.72 -19.67
N GLU A 171 -4.78 -32.32 -20.64
CA GLU A 171 -4.14 -30.99 -20.64
C GLU A 171 -5.12 -29.86 -20.93
N ALA A 172 -6.13 -30.11 -21.78
CA ALA A 172 -7.16 -29.12 -22.10
C ALA A 172 -8.08 -28.86 -20.89
N ASP A 173 -8.41 -29.91 -20.15
CA ASP A 173 -9.31 -29.83 -19.00
C ASP A 173 -8.61 -29.33 -17.71
N ALA A 174 -7.28 -29.38 -17.66
CA ALA A 174 -6.49 -29.04 -16.47
C ALA A 174 -6.73 -27.62 -15.95
N GLU A 175 -6.94 -26.64 -16.83
CA GLU A 175 -7.22 -25.25 -16.42
C GLU A 175 -8.56 -25.14 -15.69
N LEU A 176 -9.60 -25.82 -16.20
CA LEU A 176 -10.93 -25.87 -15.61
C LEU A 176 -10.91 -26.61 -14.26
N LEU A 177 -10.28 -27.79 -14.21
CA LEU A 177 -10.16 -28.59 -13.00
C LEU A 177 -9.45 -27.81 -11.89
N ARG A 178 -8.36 -27.13 -12.24
CA ARG A 178 -7.64 -26.26 -11.30
C ARG A 178 -8.51 -25.12 -10.78
N ALA A 179 -9.28 -24.45 -11.65
CA ALA A 179 -10.17 -23.36 -11.25
C ALA A 179 -11.25 -23.84 -10.24
N ASN A 180 -11.66 -25.10 -10.34
CA ASN A 180 -12.60 -25.74 -9.41
C ASN A 180 -11.94 -26.30 -8.14
N GLY A 181 -10.61 -26.19 -8.00
CA GLY A 181 -9.85 -26.76 -6.88
C GLY A 181 -9.72 -28.28 -6.93
N GLU A 182 -9.93 -28.90 -8.09
CA GLU A 182 -9.80 -30.33 -8.31
C GLU A 182 -8.37 -30.71 -8.68
N ALA A 183 -8.03 -31.99 -8.57
CA ALA A 183 -6.74 -32.50 -9.03
C ALA A 183 -6.65 -32.37 -10.56
N TRP A 184 -5.55 -31.81 -11.04
CA TRP A 184 -5.29 -31.56 -12.45
C TRP A 184 -3.95 -32.16 -12.87
N VAL A 185 -3.69 -32.24 -14.18
CA VAL A 185 -2.47 -32.86 -14.70
C VAL A 185 -1.36 -31.83 -14.83
N HIS A 186 -0.23 -32.11 -14.19
CA HIS A 186 0.98 -31.29 -14.20
C HIS A 186 1.86 -31.61 -15.41
N THR A 187 1.58 -30.96 -16.55
CA THR A 187 2.40 -31.00 -17.75
C THR A 187 3.16 -29.68 -17.89
N PRO A 188 4.21 -29.62 -18.75
CA PRO A 188 4.94 -28.37 -18.94
C PRO A 188 4.02 -27.19 -19.29
N PHE A 189 2.97 -27.40 -20.08
CA PHE A 189 2.01 -26.34 -20.43
C PHE A 189 1.24 -25.83 -19.19
N THR A 190 0.65 -26.75 -18.43
CA THR A 190 -0.24 -26.42 -17.32
C THR A 190 0.54 -25.84 -16.14
N THR A 191 1.72 -26.42 -15.84
CA THR A 191 2.62 -25.89 -14.81
C THR A 191 3.18 -24.51 -15.19
N LEU A 192 3.61 -24.29 -16.43
CA LEU A 192 4.12 -22.97 -16.85
C LEU A 192 3.04 -21.89 -16.77
N THR A 193 1.83 -22.22 -17.25
CA THR A 193 0.68 -21.30 -17.19
C THR A 193 0.36 -20.93 -15.74
N TYR A 194 0.31 -21.93 -14.86
CA TYR A 194 0.11 -21.72 -13.43
C TYR A 194 1.21 -20.87 -12.79
N ALA A 195 2.48 -21.15 -13.09
CA ALA A 195 3.60 -20.39 -12.53
C ALA A 195 3.59 -18.92 -12.97
N ILE A 196 3.34 -18.65 -14.26
CA ILE A 196 3.21 -17.27 -14.76
C ILE A 196 2.03 -16.57 -14.08
N GLU A 197 0.88 -17.22 -13.94
CA GLU A 197 -0.27 -16.66 -13.22
C GLU A 197 0.09 -16.32 -11.75
N ARG A 198 0.81 -17.20 -11.05
CA ARG A 198 1.30 -16.93 -9.69
C ARG A 198 2.35 -15.82 -9.64
N GLY A 199 3.13 -15.66 -10.69
CA GLY A 199 4.19 -14.66 -10.80
C GLY A 199 3.69 -13.25 -11.12
N ILE A 200 2.76 -13.11 -12.08
CA ILE A 200 2.32 -11.80 -12.61
C ILE A 200 0.80 -11.56 -12.54
N GLY A 201 0.02 -12.57 -12.14
CA GLY A 201 -1.41 -12.48 -11.87
C GLY A 201 -2.30 -12.87 -13.05
N ARG A 202 -2.15 -12.24 -14.22
CA ARG A 202 -3.00 -12.52 -15.38
C ARG A 202 -2.20 -13.02 -16.56
N ILE A 203 -2.73 -14.06 -17.20
CA ILE A 203 -2.17 -14.69 -18.39
C ILE A 203 -3.32 -15.13 -19.30
N ALA A 204 -3.09 -15.10 -20.60
CA ALA A 204 -3.94 -15.76 -21.59
C ALA A 204 -3.31 -17.08 -22.05
N THR A 205 -4.14 -18.04 -22.40
CA THR A 205 -3.69 -19.27 -23.06
C THR A 205 -4.21 -19.29 -24.49
N HIS A 206 -3.40 -19.78 -25.42
CA HIS A 206 -3.85 -20.06 -26.78
C HIS A 206 -3.37 -21.44 -27.19
N ILE A 207 -4.31 -22.29 -27.56
CA ILE A 207 -4.02 -23.70 -27.73
C ILE A 207 -4.38 -24.13 -29.15
N ASN A 208 -3.48 -24.90 -29.78
CA ASN A 208 -3.67 -25.47 -31.12
C ASN A 208 -3.93 -24.45 -32.25
N GLY A 209 -3.44 -23.23 -32.08
CA GLY A 209 -3.53 -22.16 -33.09
C GLY A 209 -2.79 -22.45 -34.40
N PRO A 210 -3.03 -21.65 -35.45
CA PRO A 210 -2.43 -21.82 -36.77
C PRO A 210 -0.91 -21.56 -36.81
N ASN A 211 -0.39 -20.72 -35.91
CA ASN A 211 1.02 -20.37 -35.79
C ASN A 211 1.68 -21.03 -34.57
N ARG A 212 1.07 -22.08 -34.00
CA ARG A 212 1.55 -22.76 -32.80
C ARG A 212 3.02 -23.19 -32.90
N PRO A 213 3.77 -23.18 -31.78
CA PRO A 213 5.14 -23.72 -31.75
C PRO A 213 5.18 -25.21 -32.10
N ALA A 214 6.37 -25.72 -32.37
CA ALA A 214 6.59 -27.15 -32.63
C ALA A 214 6.07 -28.01 -31.47
N PRO A 215 5.57 -29.24 -31.72
CA PRO A 215 5.13 -30.13 -30.66
C PRO A 215 6.21 -30.31 -29.58
N GLY A 216 5.82 -30.19 -28.30
CA GLY A 216 6.74 -30.25 -27.15
C GLY A 216 7.46 -28.93 -26.82
N THR A 217 7.22 -27.86 -27.58
CA THR A 217 7.69 -26.51 -27.27
C THR A 217 6.52 -25.60 -26.90
N LEU A 218 6.69 -24.80 -25.87
CA LEU A 218 5.76 -23.75 -25.45
C LEU A 218 6.28 -22.40 -25.95
N ARG A 219 5.39 -21.47 -26.28
CA ARG A 219 5.76 -20.10 -26.62
C ARG A 219 5.13 -19.13 -25.63
N VAL A 220 5.96 -18.34 -24.96
CA VAL A 220 5.49 -17.19 -24.17
C VAL A 220 5.54 -15.96 -25.06
N VAL A 221 4.38 -15.36 -25.32
CA VAL A 221 4.22 -14.11 -26.06
C VAL A 221 4.03 -12.97 -25.08
N VAL A 222 4.91 -11.98 -25.13
CA VAL A 222 4.85 -10.77 -24.29
C VAL A 222 4.38 -9.59 -25.13
N ALA A 223 3.18 -9.10 -24.82
CA ALA A 223 2.55 -7.93 -25.42
C ALA A 223 2.39 -6.78 -24.40
N PRO A 224 2.11 -5.54 -24.84
CA PRO A 224 1.83 -4.39 -23.98
C PRO A 224 0.67 -4.66 -23.01
N ARG A 225 0.52 -3.83 -21.98
CA ARG A 225 -0.63 -3.91 -21.07
C ARG A 225 -1.97 -3.60 -21.74
#